data_AF-X0WIY6-F1
#
_entry.id   AF-X0WIY6-F1
#
_cell.length_a   1.000
_cell.length_b   1.000
_cell.length_c   1.000
_cell.angle_alpha   90.00
_cell.angle_beta   90.00
_cell.angle_gamma   90.00
#
_symmetry.space_group_name_H-M   'P 1'
#
loop_
_entity.id
_entity.type
_entity.pdbx_description
1 polymer ?
#
loop_
_entity_poly.entity_id
_entity_poly.type
_entity_poly.pdbx_seq_one_letter_code
_entity_poly.pdbx_strand_id
1 'polypeptide(L)'
;PFEDTPDKGVLICNAEFTPIAHPTFEPGPPRAPSIELARVVDRGLRSAKILEFDKLVLIEGSKVYMVFVDLYVLSYDGNLIDASALAAIAALRTAKRPVHNVKDGKIEPTNKTKALKIRKEPLAVTMAKIGDSLIVDPTADEEEVMDARLTISLDEDGNVCTIQKAGTEGFTLDEIKKALNLAKDKAAELREKLTENE
;
A
#
# COMPACT_ATOMS: atom_id res chain seq x y z
N PRO A 1 -4.77 19.97 -6.93
CA PRO A 1 -3.39 19.44 -6.79
C PRO A 1 -2.77 20.07 -5.55
N PHE A 2 -1.66 19.55 -5.05
CA PHE A 2 -0.86 20.29 -4.07
C PHE A 2 -0.09 21.42 -4.76
N GLU A 3 0.24 22.49 -4.03
CA GLU A 3 0.90 23.68 -4.58
C GLU A 3 2.31 23.38 -5.13
N ASP A 4 3.00 22.43 -4.50
CA ASP A 4 4.35 21.98 -4.87
C ASP A 4 4.36 21.01 -6.07
N THR A 5 3.23 20.36 -6.36
CA THR A 5 3.08 19.46 -7.53
C THR A 5 1.80 19.78 -8.33
N PRO A 6 1.74 20.95 -9.00
CA PRO A 6 0.56 21.39 -9.76
C PRO A 6 0.27 20.54 -11.00
N ASP A 7 1.29 19.82 -11.49
CA ASP A 7 1.34 18.97 -12.68
C ASP A 7 1.06 17.49 -12.39
N LYS A 8 0.58 17.16 -11.19
CA LYS A 8 0.32 15.79 -10.76
C LYS A 8 -1.05 15.63 -10.11
N GLY A 9 -1.69 14.50 -10.40
CA GLY A 9 -2.81 14.00 -9.60
C GLY A 9 -2.36 13.54 -8.21
N VAL A 10 -3.33 13.17 -7.39
CA VAL A 10 -3.10 12.83 -5.98
C VAL A 10 -3.55 11.40 -5.73
N LEU A 11 -2.76 10.65 -4.95
CA LEU A 11 -3.16 9.40 -4.30
C LEU A 11 -3.17 9.66 -2.80
N ILE A 12 -4.19 9.18 -2.10
CA ILE A 12 -4.29 9.22 -0.64
C ILE A 12 -4.73 7.84 -0.17
N CYS A 13 -4.01 7.25 0.78
CA CYS A 13 -4.45 6.03 1.45
C CYS A 13 -4.93 6.34 2.86
N ASN A 14 -6.06 5.74 3.25
CA ASN A 14 -6.56 5.73 4.61
C ASN A 14 -6.73 4.28 5.06
N ALA A 15 -6.72 4.06 6.38
CA ALA A 15 -7.01 2.76 6.95
C ALA A 15 -7.94 2.90 8.15
N GLU A 16 -9.01 2.13 8.12
CA GLU A 16 -10.06 2.08 9.12
C GLU A 16 -10.02 0.73 9.82
N PHE A 17 -9.74 0.78 11.12
CA PHE A 17 -9.76 -0.40 11.99
C PHE A 17 -11.17 -0.54 12.52
N THR A 18 -11.96 -1.37 11.85
CA THR A 18 -13.38 -1.49 12.18
C THR A 18 -13.56 -2.33 13.44
N PRO A 19 -14.49 -1.99 14.36
CA PRO A 19 -14.72 -2.79 15.57
C PRO A 19 -15.22 -4.23 15.32
N ILE A 20 -15.68 -4.54 14.11
CA ILE A 20 -16.05 -5.91 13.74
C ILE A 20 -14.82 -6.79 13.50
N ALA A 21 -13.67 -6.21 13.18
CA ALA A 21 -12.46 -6.95 12.85
C ALA A 21 -11.74 -7.55 14.06
N HIS A 22 -11.81 -6.88 15.21
CA HIS A 22 -11.17 -7.34 16.44
C HIS A 22 -11.77 -6.63 17.67
N PRO A 23 -11.94 -7.32 18.82
CA PRO A 23 -12.50 -6.72 20.04
C PRO A 23 -11.69 -5.55 20.62
N THR A 24 -10.40 -5.42 20.29
CA THR A 24 -9.57 -4.30 20.77
C THR A 24 -9.68 -3.05 19.88
N PHE A 25 -10.36 -3.14 18.73
CA PHE A 25 -10.52 -2.01 17.83
C PHE A 25 -11.71 -1.16 18.25
N GLU A 26 -11.41 0.03 18.76
CA GLU A 26 -12.41 0.99 19.21
C GLU A 26 -12.78 1.96 18.09
N PRO A 27 -14.06 2.37 17.99
CA PRO A 27 -14.48 3.40 17.05
C PRO A 27 -13.86 4.75 17.41
N GLY A 28 -13.55 5.55 16.40
CA GLY A 28 -13.01 6.89 16.59
C GLY A 28 -12.08 7.29 15.44
N PRO A 29 -11.41 8.44 15.56
CA PRO A 29 -10.41 8.85 14.58
C PRO A 29 -9.26 7.83 14.52
N PRO A 30 -8.53 7.75 13.38
CA PRO A 30 -7.40 6.85 13.21
C PRO A 30 -6.38 6.98 14.35
N ARG A 31 -6.00 5.83 14.93
CA ARG A 31 -4.98 5.72 15.97
C ARG A 31 -3.63 5.38 15.35
N ALA A 32 -2.56 5.35 16.16
CA ALA A 32 -1.20 5.11 15.67
C ALA A 32 -1.08 3.85 14.76
N PRO A 33 -1.68 2.68 15.09
CA PRO A 33 -1.58 1.49 14.22
C PRO A 33 -2.23 1.68 12.85
N SER A 34 -3.41 2.30 12.79
CA SER A 34 -4.12 2.52 11.52
C SER A 34 -3.47 3.63 10.69
N ILE A 35 -2.96 4.68 11.34
CA ILE A 35 -2.14 5.71 10.69
C ILE A 35 -0.87 5.09 10.10
N GLU A 36 -0.18 4.22 10.86
CA GLU A 36 1.01 3.55 10.36
C GLU A 36 0.68 2.68 9.16
N LEU A 37 -0.35 1.83 9.25
CA LEU A 37 -0.79 0.97 8.15
C LEU A 37 -1.02 1.78 6.88
N ALA A 38 -1.86 2.81 6.96
CA ALA A 38 -2.18 3.68 5.83
C ALA A 38 -0.93 4.33 5.23
N ARG A 39 -0.03 4.83 6.09
CA ARG A 39 1.20 5.52 5.64
C ARG A 39 2.22 4.56 5.04
N VAL A 40 2.35 3.33 5.55
CA VAL A 40 3.27 2.33 5.00
C VAL A 40 2.78 1.88 3.62
N VAL A 41 1.49 1.57 3.49
CA VAL A 41 0.87 1.22 2.21
C VAL A 41 0.98 2.38 1.21
N ASP A 42 0.63 3.62 1.61
CA ASP A 42 0.77 4.80 0.74
C ASP A 42 2.21 4.96 0.24
N ARG A 43 3.20 4.87 1.14
CA ARG A 43 4.61 4.99 0.76
C ARG A 43 5.03 3.88 -0.20
N GLY A 44 4.61 2.64 0.01
CA GLY A 44 4.90 1.52 -0.90
C GLY A 44 4.37 1.79 -2.30
N LEU A 45 3.09 2.14 -2.41
CA LEU A 45 2.41 2.46 -3.68
C LEU A 45 3.05 3.67 -4.38
N ARG A 46 3.26 4.76 -3.64
CA ARG A 46 3.80 6.02 -4.16
C ARG A 46 5.25 5.90 -4.61
N SER A 47 6.09 5.22 -3.83
CA SER A 47 7.52 5.06 -4.14
C SER A 47 7.73 4.19 -5.38
N ALA A 48 6.85 3.21 -5.59
CA ALA A 48 6.82 2.41 -6.81
C ALA A 48 6.30 3.17 -8.04
N LYS A 49 5.74 4.38 -7.85
CA LYS A 49 5.07 5.15 -8.92
C LYS A 49 3.97 4.32 -9.60
N ILE A 50 3.12 3.70 -8.79
CA ILE A 50 2.05 2.79 -9.25
C ILE A 50 1.14 3.40 -10.33
N LEU A 51 0.87 4.70 -10.27
CA LEU A 51 0.02 5.41 -11.23
C LEU A 51 0.81 6.45 -12.03
N GLU A 52 0.35 6.72 -13.26
CA GLU A 52 0.83 7.87 -14.04
C GLU A 52 0.19 9.17 -13.52
N PHE A 53 0.77 9.75 -12.47
CA PHE A 53 0.21 10.94 -11.82
C PHE A 53 0.04 12.14 -12.78
N ASP A 54 0.88 12.27 -13.81
CA ASP A 54 0.76 13.29 -14.86
C ASP A 54 -0.52 13.10 -15.71
N LYS A 55 -0.95 11.84 -15.93
CA LYS A 55 -2.19 11.53 -16.68
C LYS A 55 -3.47 11.72 -15.86
N LEU A 56 -3.32 12.08 -14.59
CA LEU A 56 -4.41 12.43 -13.69
C LEU A 56 -4.65 13.95 -13.63
N VAL A 57 -3.94 14.75 -14.42
CA VAL A 57 -4.19 16.20 -14.54
C VAL A 57 -5.25 16.47 -15.61
N LEU A 58 -6.22 17.33 -15.29
CA LEU A 58 -7.19 17.87 -16.25
C LEU A 58 -6.80 19.29 -16.65
N ILE A 59 -6.53 20.13 -15.66
CA ILE A 59 -6.06 21.50 -15.81
C ILE A 59 -4.92 21.68 -14.83
N GLU A 60 -3.72 21.87 -15.34
CA GLU A 60 -2.51 22.06 -14.55
C GLU A 60 -2.69 23.20 -13.54
N GLY A 61 -2.24 22.98 -12.30
CA GLY A 61 -2.37 23.96 -11.22
C GLY A 61 -3.80 24.20 -10.70
N SER A 62 -4.83 23.56 -11.28
CA SER A 62 -6.22 23.83 -10.90
C SER A 62 -7.03 22.56 -10.62
N LYS A 63 -7.16 21.67 -11.61
CA LYS A 63 -8.08 20.52 -11.55
C LYS A 63 -7.35 19.23 -11.89
N VAL A 64 -7.31 18.32 -10.93
CA VAL A 64 -6.68 16.99 -11.07
C VAL A 64 -7.59 15.94 -10.45
N TYR A 65 -7.43 14.69 -10.87
CA TYR A 65 -8.04 13.57 -10.17
C TYR A 65 -7.31 13.32 -8.85
N MET A 66 -8.10 12.98 -7.84
CA MET A 66 -7.63 12.46 -6.56
C MET A 66 -8.14 11.03 -6.43
N VAL A 67 -7.23 10.10 -6.20
CA VAL A 67 -7.50 8.67 -6.01
C VAL A 67 -7.40 8.38 -4.53
N PHE A 68 -8.51 7.93 -3.95
CA PHE A 68 -8.57 7.50 -2.56
C PHE A 68 -8.51 5.98 -2.50
N VAL A 69 -7.63 5.45 -1.65
CA VAL A 69 -7.53 4.04 -1.32
C VAL A 69 -7.90 3.90 0.15
N ASP A 70 -9.14 3.51 0.41
CA ASP A 70 -9.65 3.36 1.77
C ASP A 70 -9.63 1.88 2.16
N LEU A 71 -8.76 1.54 3.10
CA LEU A 71 -8.56 0.19 3.59
C LEU A 71 -9.48 -0.06 4.78
N TYR A 72 -10.45 -0.97 4.63
CA TYR A 72 -11.34 -1.38 5.71
C TYR A 72 -10.93 -2.76 6.20
N VAL A 73 -10.37 -2.81 7.41
CA VAL A 73 -10.01 -4.08 8.05
C VAL A 73 -11.29 -4.76 8.51
N LEU A 74 -11.56 -5.97 8.05
CA LEU A 74 -12.79 -6.73 8.37
C LEU A 74 -12.55 -7.87 9.36
N SER A 75 -11.33 -8.37 9.43
CA SER A 75 -10.86 -9.39 10.36
C SER A 75 -9.38 -9.13 10.61
N TYR A 76 -8.93 -9.25 11.86
CA TYR A 76 -7.53 -9.15 12.21
C TYR A 76 -7.04 -10.46 12.82
N ASP A 77 -6.01 -11.03 12.20
CA ASP A 77 -5.31 -12.24 12.66
C ASP A 77 -3.81 -12.16 12.32
N GLY A 78 -3.25 -10.94 12.38
CA GLY A 78 -1.87 -10.65 12.01
C GLY A 78 -1.68 -10.02 10.62
N ASN A 79 -0.49 -9.49 10.40
CA ASN A 79 0.09 -8.96 9.16
C ASN A 79 -0.85 -8.11 8.27
N LEU A 80 -1.47 -7.09 8.86
CA LEU A 80 -2.38 -6.21 8.12
C LEU A 80 -1.71 -5.45 6.97
N ILE A 81 -0.39 -5.22 7.05
CA ILE A 81 0.32 -4.42 6.04
C ILE A 81 0.36 -5.13 4.70
N ASP A 82 0.76 -6.41 4.69
CA ASP A 82 0.88 -7.16 3.45
C ASP A 82 -0.51 -7.40 2.83
N ALA A 83 -1.48 -7.79 3.65
CA ALA A 83 -2.87 -7.95 3.22
C ALA A 83 -3.45 -6.66 2.63
N SER A 84 -3.21 -5.51 3.29
CA SER A 84 -3.71 -4.22 2.82
C SER A 84 -3.00 -3.72 1.57
N ALA A 85 -1.69 -3.93 1.45
CA ALA A 85 -0.94 -3.58 0.25
C ALA A 85 -1.44 -4.38 -0.96
N LEU A 86 -1.66 -5.68 -0.77
CA LEU A 86 -2.22 -6.56 -1.80
C LEU A 86 -3.65 -6.13 -2.20
N ALA A 87 -4.51 -5.87 -1.21
CA ALA A 87 -5.87 -5.41 -1.42
C ALA A 87 -5.91 -4.06 -2.17
N ALA A 88 -5.01 -3.13 -1.84
CA ALA A 88 -4.88 -1.85 -2.53
C ALA A 88 -4.51 -2.02 -4.01
N ILE A 89 -3.56 -2.90 -4.32
CA ILE A 89 -3.18 -3.19 -5.71
C ILE A 89 -4.36 -3.80 -6.47
N ALA A 90 -5.01 -4.82 -5.89
CA ALA A 90 -6.17 -5.47 -6.51
C ALA A 90 -7.33 -4.49 -6.76
N ALA A 91 -7.61 -3.61 -5.81
CA ALA A 91 -8.62 -2.56 -5.97
C ALA A 91 -8.25 -1.57 -7.08
N LEU A 92 -6.98 -1.14 -7.14
CA LEU A 92 -6.50 -0.23 -8.17
C LEU A 92 -6.53 -0.86 -9.57
N ARG A 93 -6.32 -2.18 -9.71
CA ARG A 93 -6.40 -2.90 -11.01
C ARG A 93 -7.79 -2.82 -11.62
N THR A 94 -8.81 -2.93 -10.78
CA THR A 94 -10.21 -2.95 -11.22
C THR A 94 -10.85 -1.56 -11.25
N ALA A 95 -10.21 -0.56 -10.65
CA ALA A 95 -10.71 0.80 -10.57
C ALA A 95 -10.86 1.46 -11.95
N LYS A 96 -11.99 2.15 -12.13
CA LYS A 96 -12.29 2.96 -13.32
C LYS A 96 -12.53 4.40 -12.90
N ARG A 97 -11.91 5.34 -13.61
CA ARG A 97 -12.15 6.78 -13.43
C ARG A 97 -13.11 7.32 -14.48
N PRO A 98 -13.95 8.33 -14.16
CA PRO A 98 -14.74 9.03 -15.16
C PRO A 98 -13.82 9.80 -16.11
N VAL A 99 -14.21 9.90 -17.38
CA VAL A 99 -13.50 10.70 -18.39
C VAL A 99 -14.17 12.06 -18.51
N HIS A 100 -13.38 13.12 -18.48
CA HIS A 100 -13.85 14.48 -18.69
C HIS A 100 -13.19 15.09 -19.93
N ASN A 101 -13.93 15.96 -20.61
CA ASN A 101 -13.39 16.83 -21.64
C ASN A 101 -13.04 18.18 -21.02
N VAL A 102 -11.96 18.80 -21.50
CA VAL A 102 -11.57 20.14 -21.10
C VAL A 102 -11.77 21.06 -22.31
N LYS A 103 -12.68 22.04 -22.19
CA LYS A 103 -12.92 23.08 -23.20
C LYS A 103 -12.93 24.43 -22.52
N ASP A 104 -12.14 25.37 -23.02
CA ASP A 104 -12.07 26.75 -22.49
C ASP A 104 -11.87 26.82 -20.96
N GLY A 105 -11.05 25.91 -20.41
CA GLY A 105 -10.81 25.81 -18.96
C GLY A 105 -11.97 25.25 -18.13
N LYS A 106 -13.04 24.77 -18.77
CA LYS A 106 -14.18 24.10 -18.13
C LYS A 106 -14.12 22.59 -18.32
N ILE A 107 -14.53 21.87 -17.28
CA ILE A 107 -14.60 20.41 -17.26
C ILE A 107 -16.01 19.98 -17.62
N GLU A 108 -16.16 19.27 -18.74
CA GLU A 108 -17.41 18.67 -19.18
C GLU A 108 -17.38 17.17 -18.92
N PRO A 109 -18.35 16.58 -18.20
CA PRO A 109 -18.41 15.15 -17.99
C PRO A 109 -18.71 14.43 -19.30
N THR A 110 -18.00 13.33 -19.52
CA THR A 110 -18.38 12.35 -20.54
C THR A 110 -18.90 11.15 -19.78
N ASN A 111 -20.09 10.63 -20.10
CA ASN A 111 -20.69 9.45 -19.42
C ASN A 111 -19.87 8.14 -19.62
N LYS A 112 -18.59 8.26 -19.94
CA LYS A 112 -17.62 7.21 -20.18
C LYS A 112 -16.69 7.10 -18.97
N THR A 113 -16.26 5.88 -18.71
CA THR A 113 -15.21 5.60 -17.73
C THR A 113 -14.02 4.97 -18.44
N LYS A 114 -12.83 5.09 -17.83
CA LYS A 114 -11.60 4.48 -18.29
C LYS A 114 -10.90 3.83 -17.11
N ALA A 115 -10.35 2.64 -17.30
CA ALA A 115 -9.56 1.96 -16.27
C ALA A 115 -8.39 2.84 -15.80
N LEU A 116 -8.07 2.78 -14.51
CA LEU A 116 -6.81 3.30 -14.00
C LEU A 116 -5.68 2.41 -14.51
N LYS A 117 -4.69 3.02 -15.15
CA LYS A 117 -3.54 2.29 -15.65
C LYS A 117 -2.50 2.18 -14.55
N ILE A 118 -2.30 0.96 -14.07
CA ILE A 118 -1.21 0.61 -13.15
C ILE A 118 0.09 0.46 -13.95
N ARG A 119 1.18 1.03 -13.44
CA ARG A 119 2.53 0.90 -14.00
C ARG A 119 3.40 -0.09 -13.25
N LYS A 120 3.23 -0.13 -11.92
CA LYS A 120 4.09 -0.86 -10.99
C LYS A 120 3.27 -1.44 -9.85
N GLU A 121 3.57 -2.66 -9.44
CA GLU A 121 2.83 -3.42 -8.43
C GLU A 121 3.75 -3.82 -7.28
N PRO A 122 3.95 -2.88 -6.33
CA PRO A 122 4.80 -3.14 -5.18
C PRO A 122 4.11 -4.08 -4.19
N LEU A 123 4.68 -5.27 -4.00
CA LEU A 123 4.22 -6.21 -2.99
C LEU A 123 4.97 -5.97 -1.68
N ALA A 124 4.25 -5.87 -0.57
CA ALA A 124 4.85 -5.83 0.76
C ALA A 124 5.05 -7.26 1.28
N VAL A 125 6.21 -7.50 1.89
CA VAL A 125 6.52 -8.71 2.64
C VAL A 125 7.02 -8.29 4.02
N THR A 126 6.30 -8.73 5.05
CA THR A 126 6.56 -8.43 6.44
C THR A 126 7.13 -9.65 7.16
N MET A 127 8.16 -9.40 7.95
CA MET A 127 8.78 -10.39 8.82
C MET A 127 8.78 -9.90 10.26
N ALA A 128 8.37 -10.75 11.19
CA ALA A 128 8.53 -10.56 12.61
C ALA A 128 9.88 -11.15 13.07
N LYS A 129 10.55 -10.47 13.99
CA LYS A 129 11.70 -10.95 14.74
C LYS A 129 11.22 -11.41 16.10
N ILE A 130 11.50 -12.68 16.41
CA ILE A 130 11.21 -13.29 17.72
C ILE A 130 12.49 -14.00 18.18
N GLY A 131 13.18 -13.41 19.14
CA GLY A 131 14.54 -13.77 19.51
C GLY A 131 15.48 -13.69 18.29
N ASP A 132 16.13 -14.81 17.98
CA ASP A 132 17.06 -14.92 16.85
C ASP A 132 16.39 -15.41 15.54
N SER A 133 15.06 -15.54 15.53
CA SER A 133 14.29 -16.04 14.40
C SER A 133 13.56 -14.93 13.64
N LEU A 134 13.51 -15.07 12.31
CA LEU A 134 12.68 -14.25 11.44
C LEU A 134 11.53 -15.09 10.89
N ILE A 135 10.31 -14.67 11.17
CA ILE A 135 9.07 -15.34 10.75
C ILE A 135 8.41 -14.45 9.70
N VAL A 136 8.09 -15.02 8.53
CA VAL A 136 7.36 -14.31 7.46
C VAL A 136 5.88 -14.44 7.72
N ASP A 137 5.13 -13.37 7.47
CA ASP A 137 3.67 -13.35 7.60
C ASP A 137 3.20 -13.72 9.02
N PRO A 138 3.57 -12.91 10.03
CA PRO A 138 3.26 -13.24 11.42
C PRO A 138 1.75 -13.24 11.68
N THR A 139 1.27 -14.25 12.41
CA THR A 139 -0.09 -14.28 12.94
C THR A 139 -0.26 -13.28 14.08
N ALA A 140 -1.50 -13.04 14.54
CA ALA A 140 -1.76 -12.16 15.68
C ALA A 140 -0.96 -12.59 16.94
N ASP A 141 -0.93 -13.90 17.24
CA ASP A 141 -0.16 -14.44 18.38
C ASP A 141 1.34 -14.17 18.23
N GLU A 142 1.89 -14.30 17.01
CA GLU A 142 3.29 -14.02 16.72
C GLU A 142 3.61 -12.52 16.79
N GLU A 143 2.68 -11.66 16.37
CA GLU A 143 2.79 -10.20 16.52
C GLU A 143 2.75 -9.75 17.99
N GLU A 144 2.03 -10.45 18.86
CA GLU A 144 1.99 -10.12 20.29
C GLU A 144 3.32 -10.39 21.00
N VAL A 145 4.07 -11.39 20.55
CA VAL A 145 5.34 -11.81 21.16
C VAL A 145 6.58 -11.35 20.39
N MET A 146 6.43 -10.62 19.28
CA MET A 146 7.57 -10.16 18.49
C MET A 146 8.35 -9.02 19.14
N ASP A 147 9.67 -9.06 18.98
CA ASP A 147 10.57 -8.00 19.43
C ASP A 147 10.57 -6.80 18.46
N ALA A 148 10.50 -7.10 17.17
CA ALA A 148 10.49 -6.12 16.09
C ALA A 148 9.87 -6.70 14.82
N ARG A 149 9.48 -5.84 13.89
CA ARG A 149 9.10 -6.25 12.53
C ARG A 149 9.81 -5.43 11.48
N LEU A 150 10.01 -6.05 10.32
CA LEU A 150 10.57 -5.43 9.13
C LEU A 150 9.65 -5.71 7.94
N THR A 151 9.08 -4.66 7.37
CA THR A 151 8.29 -4.72 6.14
C THR A 151 9.14 -4.20 4.98
N ILE A 152 9.24 -4.99 3.91
CA ILE A 152 9.96 -4.64 2.69
C ILE A 152 8.97 -4.67 1.53
N SER A 153 8.87 -3.58 0.77
CA SER A 153 8.05 -3.52 -0.43
C SER A 153 8.91 -3.62 -1.68
N LEU A 154 8.54 -4.48 -2.62
CA LEU A 154 9.31 -4.82 -3.82
C LEU A 154 8.45 -4.69 -5.08
N ASP A 155 8.95 -4.03 -6.13
CA ASP A 155 8.30 -3.96 -7.44
C ASP A 155 8.47 -5.26 -8.26
N GLU A 156 7.97 -5.31 -9.51
CA GLU A 156 8.06 -6.52 -10.35
C GLU A 156 9.46 -6.87 -10.80
N ASP A 157 10.36 -5.88 -10.80
CA ASP A 157 11.76 -6.06 -11.19
C ASP A 157 12.63 -6.48 -9.99
N GLY A 158 12.03 -6.64 -8.80
CA GLY A 158 12.72 -6.97 -7.56
C GLY A 158 13.47 -5.80 -6.92
N ASN A 159 13.16 -4.57 -7.35
CA ASN A 159 13.70 -3.37 -6.72
C ASN A 159 12.98 -3.09 -5.40
N VAL A 160 13.74 -2.68 -4.39
CA VAL A 160 13.18 -2.25 -3.12
C VAL A 160 12.55 -0.88 -3.29
N CYS A 161 11.24 -0.79 -3.09
CA CYS A 161 10.50 0.46 -3.06
C CYS A 161 10.62 1.14 -1.69
N THR A 162 10.38 0.38 -0.62
CA THR A 162 10.39 0.90 0.75
C THR A 162 10.79 -0.19 1.75
N ILE A 163 11.39 0.24 2.86
CA ILE A 163 11.64 -0.60 4.04
C ILE A 163 11.09 0.14 5.26
N GLN A 164 10.33 -0.56 6.10
CA GLN A 164 9.78 -0.03 7.35
C GLN A 164 10.13 -0.98 8.50
N LYS A 165 10.87 -0.48 9.48
CA LYS A 165 11.09 -1.17 10.76
C LYS A 165 10.11 -0.65 11.81
N ALA A 166 9.53 -1.54 12.61
CA ALA A 166 8.76 -1.21 13.80
C ALA A 166 9.13 -2.15 14.97
N GLY A 167 8.63 -1.85 16.17
CA GLY A 167 8.96 -2.55 17.42
C GLY A 167 10.17 -1.99 18.14
N THR A 168 10.56 -2.61 19.25
CA THR A 168 11.56 -2.08 20.18
C THR A 168 12.98 -2.46 19.77
N GLU A 169 13.19 -3.70 19.34
CA GLU A 169 14.53 -4.21 19.08
C GLU A 169 15.09 -3.85 17.70
N GLY A 170 16.41 -3.90 17.58
CA GLY A 170 17.12 -3.68 16.32
C GLY A 170 17.25 -4.92 15.45
N PHE A 171 17.49 -4.69 14.15
CA PHE A 171 17.96 -5.74 13.25
C PHE A 171 19.45 -5.54 12.98
N THR A 172 20.21 -6.62 13.04
CA THR A 172 21.59 -6.66 12.57
C THR A 172 21.63 -6.57 11.04
N LEU A 173 22.78 -6.17 10.50
CA LEU A 173 22.93 -6.06 9.04
C LEU A 173 22.70 -7.40 8.33
N ASP A 174 23.12 -8.51 8.93
CA ASP A 174 22.96 -9.83 8.33
C ASP A 174 21.51 -10.34 8.40
N GLU A 175 20.78 -10.00 9.47
CA GLU A 175 19.33 -10.20 9.53
C GLU A 175 18.61 -9.41 8.43
N ILE A 176 18.98 -8.14 8.20
CA ILE A 176 18.39 -7.33 7.13
C ILE A 176 18.67 -7.93 5.74
N LYS A 177 19.90 -8.41 5.49
CA LYS A 177 20.23 -9.08 4.22
C LYS A 177 19.42 -10.37 4.04
N LYS A 178 19.29 -11.17 5.11
CA LYS A 178 18.49 -12.40 5.11
C LYS A 178 17.02 -12.09 4.83
N ALA A 179 16.47 -11.08 5.51
CA ALA A 179 15.11 -10.60 5.31
C ALA A 179 14.88 -10.11 3.87
N LEU A 180 15.84 -9.38 3.29
CA LEU A 180 15.74 -8.91 1.91
C LEU A 180 15.70 -10.05 0.90
N ASN A 181 16.53 -11.08 1.06
CA ASN A 181 16.51 -12.25 0.18
C ASN A 181 15.19 -13.00 0.31
N LEU A 182 14.74 -13.23 1.55
CA LEU A 182 13.48 -13.90 1.81
C LEU A 182 12.28 -13.12 1.24
N ALA A 183 12.28 -11.80 1.37
CA ALA A 183 11.26 -10.93 0.81
C ALA A 183 11.23 -11.00 -0.72
N LYS A 184 12.39 -11.10 -1.40
CA LYS A 184 12.43 -11.27 -2.87
C LYS A 184 11.81 -12.57 -3.30
N ASP A 185 12.16 -13.68 -2.63
CA ASP A 185 11.63 -15.00 -2.95
C ASP A 185 10.11 -15.05 -2.73
N LYS A 186 9.64 -14.51 -1.60
CA LYS A 186 8.21 -14.48 -1.26
C LYS A 186 7.40 -13.51 -2.12
N ALA A 187 7.96 -12.35 -2.47
CA ALA A 187 7.29 -11.43 -3.39
C ALA A 187 7.12 -12.07 -4.79
N ALA A 188 8.08 -12.87 -5.26
CA ALA A 188 7.94 -13.61 -6.50
C ALA A 188 6.79 -14.64 -6.43
N GLU A 189 6.74 -15.44 -5.36
CA GLU A 189 5.66 -16.43 -5.13
C GLU A 189 4.27 -15.76 -5.05
N LEU A 190 4.16 -14.64 -4.33
CA LEU A 190 2.90 -13.89 -4.21
C LEU A 190 2.46 -13.29 -5.55
N ARG A 191 3.42 -12.87 -6.37
CA ARG A 191 3.13 -12.28 -7.69
C ARG A 191 2.55 -13.31 -8.65
N GLU A 192 3.06 -14.54 -8.65
CA GLU A 192 2.52 -15.64 -9.46
C GLU A 192 1.03 -15.87 -9.14
N LYS A 193 0.69 -15.95 -7.85
CA LYS A 193 -0.71 -16.10 -7.38
C LYS A 193 -1.60 -14.93 -7.76
N LEU A 194 -1.06 -13.72 -7.82
CA LEU A 194 -1.79 -12.51 -8.23
C LEU A 194 -2.08 -12.48 -9.74
N THR A 195 -1.28 -13.20 -10.54
CA THR A 195 -1.50 -13.35 -11.99
C THR A 195 -2.36 -14.56 -12.36
N GLU A 196 -2.42 -15.60 -11.53
CA GLU A 196 -3.22 -16.81 -11.80
C GLU A 196 -4.75 -16.58 -11.78
N ASN A 197 -5.23 -15.46 -11.24
CA ASN A 197 -6.65 -15.14 -11.09
C ASN A 197 -7.18 -14.09 -12.10
N GLU A 198 -6.44 -13.82 -13.19
CA GLU A 198 -6.92 -13.04 -14.34
C GLU A 198 -7.41 -13.94 -15.49
#